data_AF-A0A843YS40-F1
#
_entry.id   AF-A0A843YS40-F1
#
_cell.length_a   1.000
_cell.length_b   1.000
_cell.length_c   1.000
_cell.angle_alpha   90.00
_cell.angle_beta   90.00
_cell.angle_gamma   90.00
#
_symmetry.space_group_name_H-M   'P 1'
#
loop_
_entity.id
_entity.type
_entity.pdbx_description
1 polymer ?
#
loop_
_entity_poly.entity_id
_entity_poly.type
_entity_poly.pdbx_seq_one_letter_code
_entity_poly.pdbx_strand_id
1 'polypeptide(L)'
;MSESIEKQVDPARRGLLVATCAVGGVAGLATAGAFVSTFQPSERAKAAGAPVEIDISGIKPGEMQVYEWRGKPVWVLKRTPEQLATLKETASEVADPESLKPYTMDLPDYCKNAANNRGHAGHEANLVVVGICPHLGCSPSQKFTPGPQPSLPDNWDGGFLCPCHGSTFDLAGRVFKNKPAPNNLDVPRYMYLSDTKIVIGKDEKGDA
;
A
#
# COMPACT_ATOMS: atom_id res chain seq x y z
N MET A 1 67.04 -35.09 29.77
CA MET A 1 65.76 -35.31 29.07
C MET A 1 64.99 -34.01 29.10
N SER A 2 64.82 -33.36 27.95
CA SER A 2 63.61 -32.65 27.50
C SER A 2 64.05 -31.67 26.42
N GLU A 3 64.12 -32.15 25.17
CA GLU A 3 64.16 -31.26 24.00
C GLU A 3 62.81 -30.56 23.91
N SER A 4 62.79 -29.24 24.10
CA SER A 4 61.62 -28.42 23.87
C SER A 4 61.36 -28.32 22.37
N ILE A 5 60.38 -29.08 21.90
CA ILE A 5 59.83 -28.99 20.53
C ILE A 5 59.01 -27.68 20.43
N GLU A 6 59.65 -26.52 20.43
CA GLU A 6 59.02 -25.30 19.92
C GLU A 6 59.37 -25.16 18.45
N LYS A 7 58.51 -25.74 17.60
CA LYS A 7 58.61 -25.63 16.15
C LYS A 7 58.40 -24.16 15.76
N GLN A 8 59.49 -23.46 15.41
CA GLN A 8 59.43 -22.09 14.93
C GLN A 8 58.47 -21.99 13.72
N VAL A 9 57.41 -21.20 13.84
CA VAL A 9 56.38 -21.06 12.80
C VAL A 9 56.96 -20.31 11.61
N ASP A 10 56.93 -20.93 10.43
CA ASP A 10 57.36 -20.33 9.16
C ASP A 10 56.45 -19.13 8.79
N PRO A 11 56.98 -17.89 8.80
CA PRO A 11 56.19 -16.68 8.53
C PRO A 11 55.58 -16.66 7.13
N ALA A 12 56.25 -17.25 6.13
CA ALA A 12 55.74 -17.28 4.76
C ALA A 12 54.51 -18.19 4.66
N ARG A 13 54.54 -19.36 5.32
CA ARG A 13 53.37 -20.26 5.39
C ARG A 13 52.21 -19.65 6.16
N ARG A 14 52.48 -18.93 7.25
CA ARG A 14 51.45 -18.20 8.01
C ARG A 14 50.82 -17.09 7.16
N GLY A 15 51.65 -16.33 6.43
CA GLY A 15 51.18 -15.29 5.51
C GLY A 15 50.29 -15.87 4.40
N LEU A 16 50.70 -16.99 3.81
CA LEU A 16 49.89 -17.68 2.79
C LEU A 16 48.53 -18.15 3.35
N LEU A 17 48.50 -18.71 4.57
CA LEU A 17 47.24 -19.11 5.21
C LEU A 17 46.31 -17.91 5.42
N VAL A 18 46.83 -16.80 5.97
CA VAL A 18 46.05 -15.57 6.19
C VAL A 18 45.52 -15.02 4.86
N ALA A 19 46.36 -14.93 3.83
CA ALA A 19 45.95 -14.48 2.50
C ALA A 19 44.86 -15.38 1.91
N THR A 20 44.99 -16.71 2.06
CA THR A 20 43.99 -17.68 1.57
C THR A 20 42.66 -17.54 2.30
N CYS A 21 42.69 -17.40 3.63
CA CYS A 21 41.48 -17.14 4.42
C CYS A 21 40.83 -15.80 4.05
N ALA A 22 41.63 -14.75 3.82
CA ALA A 22 41.13 -13.45 3.41
C ALA A 22 40.45 -13.51 2.04
N VAL A 23 41.09 -14.11 1.03
CA VAL A 23 40.52 -14.29 -0.32
C VAL A 23 39.27 -15.16 -0.26
N GLY A 24 39.29 -16.26 0.50
CA GLY A 24 38.13 -17.12 0.72
C GLY A 24 36.97 -16.38 1.38
N GLY A 25 37.26 -15.51 2.36
CA GLY A 25 36.28 -14.65 3.00
C GLY A 25 35.63 -13.67 2.02
N VAL A 26 36.42 -13.01 1.16
CA VAL A 26 35.91 -12.11 0.11
C VAL A 26 35.03 -12.86 -0.88
N ALA A 27 35.46 -14.03 -1.35
CA ALA A 27 34.66 -14.85 -2.26
C ALA A 27 33.35 -15.34 -1.62
N GLY A 28 33.40 -15.70 -0.33
CA GLY A 28 32.23 -16.08 0.45
C GLY A 28 31.22 -14.94 0.56
N LEU A 29 31.67 -13.73 0.92
CA LEU A 29 30.80 -12.54 1.00
C LEU A 29 30.21 -12.16 -0.36
N ALA A 30 30.99 -12.22 -1.43
CA ALA A 30 30.51 -11.94 -2.79
C ALA A 30 29.41 -12.92 -3.22
N THR A 31 29.61 -14.21 -2.95
CA THR A 31 28.62 -15.26 -3.27
C THR A 31 27.35 -15.11 -2.45
N ALA A 32 27.47 -14.84 -1.15
CA ALA A 32 26.32 -14.59 -0.28
C ALA A 32 25.55 -13.34 -0.72
N GLY A 33 26.26 -12.27 -1.09
CA GLY A 33 25.65 -11.04 -1.63
C GLY A 33 24.87 -11.30 -2.91
N ALA A 34 25.46 -12.03 -3.87
CA ALA A 34 24.77 -12.42 -5.10
C ALA A 34 23.54 -13.28 -4.81
N PHE A 35 23.65 -14.25 -3.89
CA PHE A 35 22.51 -15.08 -3.50
C PHE A 35 21.38 -14.26 -2.87
N VAL A 36 21.68 -13.36 -1.93
CA VAL A 36 20.68 -12.46 -1.32
C VAL A 36 20.04 -11.55 -2.37
N SER A 37 20.80 -11.09 -3.37
CA SER A 37 20.24 -10.27 -4.45
C SER A 37 19.15 -11.00 -5.26
N THR A 38 19.15 -12.33 -5.28
CA THR A 38 18.09 -13.12 -5.97
C THR A 38 16.72 -13.02 -5.31
N PHE A 39 16.64 -12.53 -4.06
CA PHE A 39 15.38 -12.26 -3.37
C PHE A 39 14.80 -10.87 -3.70
N GLN A 40 15.51 -10.03 -4.45
CA GLN A 40 14.96 -8.75 -4.92
C GLN A 40 13.87 -8.96 -5.98
N PRO A 41 12.96 -7.99 -6.18
CA PRO A 41 11.95 -8.07 -7.23
C PRO A 41 12.57 -8.28 -8.61
N SER A 42 12.08 -9.28 -9.34
CA SER A 42 12.50 -9.56 -10.72
C SER A 42 12.08 -8.44 -11.68
N GLU A 43 12.70 -8.36 -12.85
CA GLU A 43 12.30 -7.37 -13.89
C GLU A 43 10.84 -7.53 -14.31
N ARG A 44 10.32 -8.76 -14.33
CA ARG A 44 8.88 -9.01 -14.54
C ARG A 44 8.03 -8.38 -13.43
N ALA A 45 8.46 -8.52 -12.17
CA ALA A 45 7.75 -7.93 -11.04
C ALA A 45 7.83 -6.39 -11.05
N LYS A 46 8.97 -5.81 -11.48
CA LYS A 46 9.11 -4.36 -11.66
C LYS A 46 8.23 -3.84 -12.80
N ALA A 47 8.21 -4.52 -13.95
CA ALA A 47 7.37 -4.16 -15.09
C ALA A 47 5.87 -4.25 -14.76
N ALA A 48 5.45 -5.20 -13.93
CA ALA A 48 4.08 -5.28 -13.41
C ALA A 48 3.69 -4.10 -12.51
N GLY A 49 4.66 -3.25 -12.13
CA GLY A 49 4.41 -2.00 -11.43
C GLY A 49 4.31 -0.76 -12.29
N ALA A 50 4.35 -0.90 -13.62
CA ALA A 50 4.11 0.20 -14.53
C ALA A 50 2.71 0.83 -14.32
N PRO A 51 2.53 2.09 -14.71
CA PRO A 51 1.23 2.74 -14.68
C PRO A 51 0.20 2.00 -15.55
N VAL A 52 -1.06 2.00 -15.11
CA VAL A 52 -2.17 1.32 -15.80
C VAL A 52 -3.24 2.34 -16.15
N GLU A 53 -3.63 2.37 -17.42
CA GLU A 53 -4.77 3.17 -17.89
C GLU A 53 -6.08 2.41 -17.66
N ILE A 54 -7.07 3.09 -17.09
CA ILE A 54 -8.40 2.53 -16.83
C ILE A 54 -9.49 3.45 -17.40
N ASP A 55 -10.56 2.84 -17.90
CA ASP A 55 -11.78 3.53 -18.29
C ASP A 55 -12.83 3.38 -17.19
N ILE A 56 -13.35 4.50 -16.73
CA ILE A 56 -14.34 4.62 -15.65
C ILE A 56 -15.71 5.09 -16.17
N SER A 57 -15.89 5.18 -17.49
CA SER A 57 -17.16 5.61 -18.12
C SER A 57 -18.36 4.77 -17.69
N GLY A 58 -18.16 3.46 -17.46
CA GLY A 58 -19.20 2.51 -17.09
C GLY A 58 -19.64 2.55 -15.62
N ILE A 59 -18.90 3.24 -14.74
CA ILE A 59 -19.19 3.25 -13.30
C ILE A 59 -20.35 4.21 -13.02
N LYS A 60 -21.46 3.68 -12.50
CA LYS A 60 -22.61 4.50 -12.09
C LYS A 60 -22.42 5.07 -10.68
N PRO A 61 -23.09 6.18 -10.32
CA PRO A 61 -23.11 6.65 -8.94
C PRO A 61 -23.57 5.55 -7.97
N GLY A 62 -22.82 5.38 -6.87
CA GLY A 62 -23.02 4.34 -5.87
C GLY A 62 -22.33 3.01 -6.19
N GLU A 63 -21.77 2.85 -7.40
CA GLU A 63 -21.06 1.63 -7.81
C GLU A 63 -19.55 1.77 -7.65
N MET A 64 -18.91 0.62 -7.43
CA MET A 64 -17.47 0.49 -7.33
C MET A 64 -16.96 -0.56 -8.31
N GLN A 65 -15.89 -0.23 -9.01
CA GLN A 65 -15.17 -1.17 -9.86
C GLN A 65 -13.77 -1.42 -9.29
N VAL A 66 -13.27 -2.65 -9.49
CA VAL A 66 -11.95 -3.08 -9.04
C VAL A 66 -11.04 -3.23 -10.26
N TYR A 67 -9.90 -2.57 -10.22
CA TYR A 67 -8.82 -2.68 -11.19
C TYR A 67 -7.57 -3.26 -10.51
N GLU A 68 -6.59 -3.70 -11.30
CA GLU A 68 -5.33 -4.24 -10.79
C GLU A 68 -4.18 -3.27 -11.09
N TRP A 69 -3.37 -2.95 -10.08
CA TRP A 69 -2.12 -2.23 -10.25
C TRP A 69 -1.08 -2.78 -9.26
N ARG A 70 0.13 -3.13 -9.74
CA ARG A 70 1.18 -3.77 -8.93
C ARG A 70 0.73 -5.07 -8.24
N GLY A 71 -0.18 -5.82 -8.87
CA GLY A 71 -0.79 -7.01 -8.27
C GLY A 71 -1.70 -6.73 -7.07
N LYS A 72 -2.05 -5.45 -6.83
CA LYS A 72 -2.94 -5.01 -5.76
C LYS A 72 -4.30 -4.60 -6.35
N PRO A 73 -5.42 -4.86 -5.68
CA PRO A 73 -6.71 -4.32 -6.07
C PRO A 73 -6.72 -2.81 -5.84
N VAL A 74 -7.09 -2.04 -6.86
CA VAL A 74 -7.39 -0.61 -6.74
C VAL A 74 -8.87 -0.42 -7.01
N TRP A 75 -9.55 0.18 -6.07
CA TRP A 75 -10.98 0.47 -6.16
C TRP A 75 -11.19 1.85 -6.73
N VAL A 76 -12.15 1.96 -7.64
CA VAL A 76 -12.72 3.23 -8.07
C VAL A 76 -14.20 3.21 -7.70
N LEU A 77 -14.55 3.99 -6.68
CA LEU A 77 -15.93 4.17 -6.22
C LEU A 77 -16.43 5.53 -6.70
N LYS A 78 -17.53 5.56 -7.45
CA LYS A 78 -18.20 6.80 -7.83
C LYS A 78 -19.29 7.12 -6.83
N ARG A 79 -18.99 7.99 -5.86
CA ARG A 79 -19.87 8.29 -4.73
C ARG A 79 -21.08 9.12 -5.17
N THR A 80 -22.25 8.81 -4.62
CA THR A 80 -23.45 9.65 -4.78
C THR A 80 -23.37 10.91 -3.91
N PRO A 81 -24.18 11.95 -4.20
CA PRO A 81 -24.27 13.12 -3.32
C PRO A 81 -24.65 12.76 -1.88
N GLU A 82 -25.52 11.77 -1.68
CA GLU A 82 -25.95 11.30 -0.37
C GLU A 82 -24.78 10.62 0.35
N GLN A 83 -24.02 9.77 -0.35
CA GLN A 83 -22.82 9.13 0.18
C GLN A 83 -21.73 10.14 0.55
N LEU A 84 -21.61 11.25 -0.17
CA LEU A 84 -20.68 12.33 0.18
C LEU A 84 -21.17 13.11 1.41
N ALA A 85 -22.47 13.24 1.60
CA ALA A 85 -23.03 13.94 2.76
C ALA A 85 -22.74 13.18 4.07
N THR A 86 -22.81 11.85 4.08
CA THR A 86 -22.53 11.04 5.29
C THR A 86 -21.08 11.14 5.77
N LEU A 87 -20.15 11.55 4.90
CA LEU A 87 -18.73 11.72 5.26
C LEU A 87 -18.48 12.89 6.22
N LYS A 88 -19.42 13.85 6.30
CA LYS A 88 -19.39 14.92 7.29
C LYS A 88 -19.74 14.41 8.68
N GLU A 89 -20.74 13.53 8.77
CA GLU A 89 -21.21 12.94 10.03
C GLU A 89 -20.15 11.99 10.61
N THR A 90 -19.58 11.12 9.77
CA THR A 90 -18.55 10.14 10.16
C THR A 90 -17.17 10.76 10.45
N ALA A 91 -16.94 12.03 10.10
CA ALA A 91 -15.63 12.69 10.27
C ALA A 91 -15.14 12.69 11.72
N SER A 92 -16.05 12.74 12.69
CA SER A 92 -15.69 12.69 14.13
C SER A 92 -15.45 11.28 14.66
N GLU A 93 -15.86 10.24 13.91
CA GLU A 93 -15.80 8.84 14.30
C GLU A 93 -14.57 8.10 13.76
N VAL A 94 -13.93 8.66 12.73
CA VAL A 94 -12.71 8.11 12.12
C VAL A 94 -11.44 8.46 12.90
N ALA A 95 -10.45 7.59 12.82
CA ALA A 95 -9.21 7.71 13.59
C ALA A 95 -8.28 8.82 13.05
N ASP A 96 -8.31 9.07 11.75
CA ASP A 96 -7.49 10.07 11.05
C ASP A 96 -8.33 10.77 9.96
N PRO A 97 -9.14 11.79 10.32
CA PRO A 97 -10.08 12.44 9.40
C PRO A 97 -9.39 13.14 8.24
N GLU A 98 -8.22 13.72 8.50
CA GLU A 98 -7.41 14.51 7.56
C GLU A 98 -6.39 13.64 6.81
N SER A 99 -6.30 12.34 7.13
CA SER A 99 -5.35 11.40 6.51
C SER A 99 -3.90 11.86 6.59
N LEU A 100 -3.49 12.38 7.75
CA LEU A 100 -2.14 12.87 8.01
C LEU A 100 -1.14 11.75 8.27
N LYS A 101 -1.62 10.53 8.57
CA LYS A 101 -0.78 9.36 8.87
C LYS A 101 -0.72 8.43 7.65
N PRO A 102 0.34 8.49 6.84
CA PRO A 102 0.50 7.57 5.72
C PRO A 102 0.63 6.12 6.20
N TYR A 103 0.21 5.17 5.36
CA TYR A 103 0.44 3.74 5.59
C TYR A 103 1.62 3.23 4.76
N THR A 104 1.45 2.99 3.46
CA THR A 104 2.58 2.65 2.57
C THR A 104 2.95 3.75 1.60
N MET A 105 2.08 4.76 1.43
CA MET A 105 2.33 5.92 0.58
C MET A 105 1.71 7.18 1.17
N ASP A 106 2.30 8.32 0.82
CA ASP A 106 1.73 9.61 1.16
C ASP A 106 0.44 9.86 0.37
N LEU A 107 -0.53 10.53 1.01
CA LEU A 107 -1.71 11.01 0.31
C LEU A 107 -1.26 11.99 -0.81
N PRO A 108 -1.69 11.81 -2.08
CA PRO A 108 -1.33 12.76 -3.12
C PRO A 108 -1.86 14.17 -2.83
N ASP A 109 -1.12 15.20 -3.26
CA ASP A 109 -1.44 16.59 -2.90
C ASP A 109 -2.81 17.04 -3.40
N TYR A 110 -3.23 16.57 -4.59
CA TYR A 110 -4.56 16.81 -5.14
C TYR A 110 -5.71 16.11 -4.36
N CYS A 111 -5.37 15.23 -3.42
CA CYS A 111 -6.30 14.58 -2.49
C CYS A 111 -6.25 15.16 -1.06
N LYS A 112 -5.29 16.06 -0.74
CA LYS A 112 -5.11 16.68 0.58
C LYS A 112 -6.03 17.89 0.80
N ASN A 113 -7.34 17.69 0.67
CA ASN A 113 -8.32 18.74 0.98
C ASN A 113 -9.55 18.14 1.67
N ALA A 114 -9.91 18.63 2.86
CA ALA A 114 -11.08 18.14 3.58
C ALA A 114 -12.37 18.16 2.74
N ALA A 115 -12.51 19.12 1.81
CA ALA A 115 -13.69 19.23 0.94
C ALA A 115 -13.82 18.10 -0.08
N ASN A 116 -12.72 17.47 -0.53
CA ASN A 116 -12.75 16.41 -1.53
C ASN A 116 -12.88 15.01 -0.92
N ASN A 117 -12.83 14.89 0.42
CA ASN A 117 -12.87 13.62 1.15
C ASN A 117 -11.97 12.55 0.52
N ARG A 118 -10.71 12.91 0.27
CA ARG A 118 -9.66 12.06 -0.33
C ARG A 118 -9.87 11.69 -1.80
N GLY A 119 -10.88 12.25 -2.45
CA GLY A 119 -11.04 12.21 -3.90
C GLY A 119 -10.07 13.17 -4.60
N HIS A 120 -9.96 13.08 -5.92
CA HIS A 120 -9.17 14.06 -6.68
C HIS A 120 -9.87 15.43 -6.68
N ALA A 121 -9.11 16.52 -6.54
CA ALA A 121 -9.64 17.87 -6.72
C ALA A 121 -10.23 18.04 -8.14
N GLY A 122 -11.48 18.47 -8.26
CA GLY A 122 -12.22 18.54 -9.53
C GLY A 122 -12.93 17.26 -9.95
N HIS A 123 -12.72 16.15 -9.23
CA HIS A 123 -13.44 14.89 -9.44
C HIS A 123 -13.80 14.24 -8.09
N GLU A 124 -14.35 15.03 -7.17
CA GLU A 124 -14.55 14.66 -5.76
C GLU A 124 -15.47 13.45 -5.59
N ALA A 125 -16.39 13.19 -6.50
CA ALA A 125 -17.23 12.00 -6.43
C ALA A 125 -16.42 10.70 -6.54
N ASN A 126 -15.31 10.71 -7.27
CA ASN A 126 -14.51 9.51 -7.52
C ASN A 126 -13.49 9.31 -6.39
N LEU A 127 -13.66 8.23 -5.62
CA LEU A 127 -12.65 7.76 -4.69
C LEU A 127 -11.79 6.69 -5.38
N VAL A 128 -10.47 6.89 -5.41
CA VAL A 128 -9.50 5.91 -5.89
C VAL A 128 -8.62 5.46 -4.72
N VAL A 129 -8.70 4.19 -4.32
CA VAL A 129 -7.93 3.67 -3.17
C VAL A 129 -7.37 2.28 -3.46
N VAL A 130 -6.23 1.95 -2.88
CA VAL A 130 -5.72 0.58 -2.81
C VAL A 130 -6.58 -0.20 -1.84
N GLY A 131 -7.29 -1.21 -2.35
CA GLY A 131 -8.22 -2.06 -1.63
C GLY A 131 -7.56 -3.08 -0.71
N ILE A 132 -6.56 -2.67 0.06
CA ILE A 132 -5.79 -3.53 0.95
C ILE A 132 -5.86 -2.95 2.36
N CYS A 133 -6.43 -3.73 3.28
CA CYS A 133 -6.55 -3.36 4.68
C CYS A 133 -5.16 -3.19 5.29
N PRO A 134 -4.85 -2.02 5.90
CA PRO A 134 -3.52 -1.74 6.46
C PRO A 134 -3.22 -2.51 7.75
N HIS A 135 -4.16 -3.33 8.23
CA HIS A 135 -3.89 -4.26 9.33
C HIS A 135 -2.90 -5.35 8.88
N LEU A 136 -3.37 -6.28 8.02
CA LEU A 136 -2.59 -7.45 7.59
C LEU A 136 -2.85 -7.84 6.12
N GLY A 137 -3.35 -6.91 5.31
CA GLY A 137 -3.34 -7.07 3.85
C GLY A 137 -4.59 -7.70 3.20
N CYS A 138 -5.60 -8.11 3.97
CA CYS A 138 -6.87 -8.57 3.40
C CYS A 138 -7.56 -7.46 2.59
N SER A 139 -8.31 -7.81 1.55
CA SER A 139 -9.17 -6.86 0.83
C SER A 139 -10.51 -6.68 1.57
N PRO A 140 -10.86 -5.48 2.06
CA PRO A 140 -12.16 -5.27 2.70
C PRO A 140 -13.33 -5.45 1.72
N SER A 141 -14.46 -5.92 2.24
CA SER A 141 -15.70 -6.10 1.49
C SER A 141 -16.53 -4.82 1.48
N GLN A 142 -17.23 -4.59 0.37
CA GLN A 142 -18.18 -3.49 0.21
C GLN A 142 -19.38 -3.69 1.15
N LYS A 143 -19.77 -2.61 1.84
CA LYS A 143 -20.91 -2.55 2.74
C LYS A 143 -21.63 -1.22 2.55
N PHE A 144 -22.11 -0.95 1.33
CA PHE A 144 -22.67 0.37 0.99
C PHE A 144 -24.12 0.57 1.43
N THR A 145 -24.87 -0.49 1.67
CA THR A 145 -26.25 -0.41 2.18
C THR A 145 -26.23 0.17 3.59
N PRO A 146 -26.99 1.24 3.87
CA PRO A 146 -27.13 1.75 5.23
C PRO A 146 -27.97 0.83 6.13
N GLY A 147 -27.80 0.98 7.45
CA GLY A 147 -28.55 0.26 8.47
C GLY A 147 -27.89 -1.04 8.96
N PRO A 148 -28.57 -1.75 9.87
CA PRO A 148 -27.99 -2.86 10.61
C PRO A 148 -27.63 -4.03 9.70
N GLN A 149 -26.40 -4.51 9.86
CA GLN A 149 -25.86 -5.63 9.10
C GLN A 149 -24.93 -6.48 9.97
N PRO A 150 -24.73 -7.77 9.64
CA PRO A 150 -23.79 -8.62 10.37
C PRO A 150 -22.41 -7.97 10.46
N SER A 151 -21.86 -7.94 11.68
CA SER A 151 -20.53 -7.39 12.00
C SER A 151 -20.36 -5.89 11.75
N LEU A 152 -21.47 -5.14 11.68
CA LEU A 152 -21.51 -3.69 11.56
C LEU A 152 -22.42 -3.10 12.65
N PRO A 153 -22.24 -1.81 13.01
CA PRO A 153 -23.14 -1.13 13.93
C PRO A 153 -24.52 -0.92 13.32
N ASP A 154 -25.55 -0.71 14.16
CA ASP A 154 -26.94 -0.56 13.69
C ASP A 154 -27.15 0.73 12.88
N ASN A 155 -26.36 1.77 13.16
CA ASN A 155 -26.39 3.07 12.49
C ASN A 155 -25.37 3.16 11.33
N TRP A 156 -25.11 2.06 10.63
CA TRP A 156 -24.12 2.07 9.55
C TRP A 156 -24.57 2.94 8.37
N ASP A 157 -23.75 3.92 7.98
CA ASP A 157 -24.03 4.84 6.86
C ASP A 157 -23.50 4.36 5.49
N GLY A 158 -22.82 3.22 5.48
CA GLY A 158 -22.13 2.71 4.30
C GLY A 158 -20.60 2.82 4.41
N GLY A 159 -19.91 1.95 3.69
CA GLY A 159 -18.44 1.93 3.63
C GLY A 159 -17.90 0.53 3.37
N PHE A 160 -16.88 0.14 4.13
CA PHE A 160 -16.18 -1.12 3.97
C PHE A 160 -15.97 -1.86 5.28
N LEU A 161 -16.02 -3.19 5.23
CA LEU A 161 -15.72 -4.09 6.34
C LEU A 161 -14.60 -5.05 5.93
N CYS A 162 -13.49 -5.06 6.67
CA CYS A 162 -12.47 -6.08 6.56
C CYS A 162 -12.84 -7.28 7.45
N PRO A 163 -13.28 -8.42 6.87
CA PRO A 163 -13.81 -9.54 7.65
C PRO A 163 -12.72 -10.29 8.45
N CYS A 164 -11.44 -10.11 8.12
CA CYS A 164 -10.35 -10.82 8.77
C CYS A 164 -10.24 -10.51 10.27
N HIS A 165 -10.41 -9.23 10.65
CA HIS A 165 -10.26 -8.77 12.04
C HIS A 165 -11.25 -7.65 12.42
N GLY A 166 -12.30 -7.43 11.61
CA GLY A 166 -13.40 -6.51 11.93
C GLY A 166 -13.09 -5.02 11.81
N SER A 167 -12.02 -4.64 11.08
CA SER A 167 -11.76 -3.23 10.78
C SER A 167 -12.80 -2.68 9.82
N THR A 168 -13.39 -1.53 10.15
CA THR A 168 -14.38 -0.86 9.30
C THR A 168 -13.82 0.47 8.80
N PHE A 169 -14.24 0.85 7.60
CA PHE A 169 -13.85 2.09 6.94
C PHE A 169 -15.08 2.79 6.39
N ASP A 170 -15.08 4.11 6.39
CA ASP A 170 -16.14 4.90 5.78
C ASP A 170 -16.05 4.91 4.24
N LEU A 171 -16.96 5.64 3.59
CA LEU A 171 -17.00 5.79 2.12
C LEU A 171 -15.86 6.65 1.54
N ALA A 172 -14.94 7.17 2.37
CA ALA A 172 -13.68 7.78 1.94
C ALA A 172 -12.49 6.83 2.17
N GLY A 173 -12.72 5.61 2.64
CA GLY A 173 -11.68 4.65 2.99
C GLY A 173 -10.91 5.04 4.26
N ARG A 174 -11.49 5.89 5.12
CA ARG A 174 -10.91 6.26 6.42
C ARG A 174 -11.31 5.24 7.46
N VAL A 175 -10.36 4.80 8.28
CA VAL A 175 -10.61 3.79 9.30
C VAL A 175 -11.37 4.40 10.48
N PHE A 176 -12.39 3.70 10.98
CA PHE A 176 -13.08 4.10 12.20
C PHE A 176 -12.17 3.96 13.43
N LYS A 177 -12.41 4.75 14.48
CA LYS A 177 -11.71 4.63 15.76
C LYS A 177 -11.86 3.23 16.36
N ASN A 178 -10.88 2.83 17.17
CA ASN A 178 -10.88 1.56 17.91
C ASN A 178 -10.95 0.31 17.00
N LYS A 179 -10.35 0.37 15.82
CA LYS A 179 -10.20 -0.77 14.89
C LYS A 179 -8.76 -1.25 14.84
N PRO A 180 -8.50 -2.55 14.56
CA PRO A 180 -7.13 -3.08 14.45
C PRO A 180 -6.30 -2.47 13.32
N ALA A 181 -6.94 -2.04 12.23
CA ALA A 181 -6.27 -1.32 11.16
C ALA A 181 -5.71 0.02 11.68
N PRO A 182 -4.40 0.28 11.54
CA PRO A 182 -3.77 1.46 12.16
C PRO A 182 -4.00 2.76 11.37
N ASN A 183 -4.34 2.66 10.08
CA ASN A 183 -4.38 3.78 9.14
C ASN A 183 -5.58 3.67 8.18
N ASN A 184 -5.80 4.74 7.42
CA ASN A 184 -6.74 4.76 6.29
C ASN A 184 -6.21 3.94 5.10
N LEU A 185 -7.09 3.54 4.18
CA LEU A 185 -6.68 2.85 2.94
C LEU A 185 -5.81 3.76 2.08
N ASP A 186 -4.70 3.27 1.54
CA ASP A 186 -3.80 4.07 0.69
C ASP A 186 -4.54 4.62 -0.55
N VAL A 187 -4.18 5.83 -0.96
CA VAL A 187 -4.61 6.42 -2.25
C VAL A 187 -3.39 6.39 -3.16
N PRO A 188 -3.41 5.64 -4.28
CA PRO A 188 -2.29 5.61 -5.20
C PRO A 188 -2.08 6.99 -5.84
N ARG A 189 -0.90 7.24 -6.42
CA ARG A 189 -0.76 8.36 -7.36
C ARG A 189 -1.51 8.01 -8.64
N TYR A 190 -2.28 8.95 -9.16
CA TYR A 190 -3.06 8.82 -10.39
C TYR A 190 -3.32 10.18 -11.01
N MET A 191 -3.67 10.20 -12.29
CA MET A 191 -4.08 11.40 -13.00
C MET A 191 -5.21 11.10 -13.98
N TYR A 192 -6.03 12.10 -14.26
CA TYR A 192 -7.05 12.02 -15.30
C TYR A 192 -6.43 12.34 -16.67
N LEU A 193 -6.69 11.49 -17.66
CA LEU A 193 -6.41 11.79 -19.07
C LEU A 193 -7.62 12.46 -19.75
N SER A 194 -8.80 12.22 -19.19
CA SER A 194 -10.10 12.81 -19.56
C SER A 194 -11.09 12.51 -18.43
N ASP A 195 -12.31 13.06 -18.48
CA ASP A 195 -13.33 12.83 -17.45
C ASP A 195 -13.66 11.35 -17.18
N THR A 196 -13.38 10.46 -18.13
CA THR A 196 -13.67 9.02 -18.03
C THR A 196 -12.43 8.14 -18.07
N LYS A 197 -11.22 8.69 -18.13
CA LYS A 197 -9.98 7.89 -18.17
C LYS A 197 -8.99 8.34 -17.12
N ILE A 198 -8.49 7.37 -16.35
CA ILE A 198 -7.51 7.58 -15.29
C ILE A 198 -6.26 6.73 -15.59
N VAL A 199 -5.08 7.27 -15.31
CA VAL A 199 -3.85 6.47 -15.19
C VAL A 199 -3.54 6.28 -13.72
N ILE A 200 -3.51 5.04 -13.25
CA ILE A 200 -3.07 4.70 -11.89
C ILE A 200 -1.56 4.43 -11.92
N GLY A 201 -0.83 4.91 -10.92
CA GLY A 201 0.62 4.75 -10.79
C GLY A 201 1.44 5.88 -11.42
N LYS A 202 0.80 7.00 -11.80
CA LYS A 202 1.45 8.16 -12.41
C LYS A 202 0.68 9.44 -12.10
N ASP A 203 1.40 10.54 -11.90
CA ASP A 203 0.82 11.90 -11.88
C ASP A 203 1.80 12.91 -12.54
N GLU A 204 1.55 14.20 -12.37
CA GLU A 204 2.38 15.30 -12.91
C GLU A 204 3.86 15.25 -12.47
N LYS A 205 4.16 14.62 -11.33
CA LYS A 205 5.52 14.43 -10.81
C LYS A 205 6.19 13.15 -11.38
N GLY A 206 5.54 12.44 -12.30
CA GLY A 206 6.04 11.23 -12.94
C GLY A 206 5.43 9.93 -12.40
N ASP A 207 6.10 8.81 -12.65
CA ASP A 207 5.65 7.49 -12.21
C ASP A 207 5.81 7.32 -10.68
N ALA A 208 5.02 6.43 -10.09
CA ALA A 208 4.88 6.20 -8.64
C ALA A 208 5.81 5.14 -8.03
#